data_AF-A0A348DFM7-F1
#
_entry.id   AF-A0A348DFM7-F1
#
_cell.length_a   1.000
_cell.length_b   1.000
_cell.length_c   1.000
_cell.angle_alpha   90.00
_cell.angle_beta   90.00
_cell.angle_gamma   90.00
#
_symmetry.space_group_name_H-M   'P 1'
#
loop_
_entity.id
_entity.type
_entity.pdbx_description
1 polymer ?
#
loop_
_entity_poly.entity_id
_entity_poly.type
_entity_poly.pdbx_seq_one_letter_code
_entity_poly.pdbx_strand_id
1 'polypeptide(L)'
;MSSMISLIHYHGSMVVKYGRFNKKFIAIEGFYNEETRNFIELVQHNGITWSKYELQETALNQYYYLVRSLILEYDPDLMFMLCSPDSEHRRVSLKLIKDGLLDFSLSDLFIEKLINTSINGNDEEKKLSRNIIISRGWLLTRNELVGNIISDFYKKDLDYYLYKDIGELLYVIKNNALLNAHIKLGMRSQDKDIVELANELQMNLVGG
;
A
#
# COMPACT_ATOMS: atom_id res chain seq x y z
N MET A 1 28.13 -27.62 -1.80
CA MET A 1 27.22 -27.97 -2.93
C MET A 1 25.81 -28.38 -2.50
N SER A 2 25.61 -29.05 -1.35
CA SER A 2 24.26 -29.44 -0.86
C SER A 2 23.35 -28.26 -0.44
N SER A 3 23.92 -27.15 0.07
CA SER A 3 23.13 -25.98 0.50
C SER A 3 22.51 -25.16 -0.64
N MET A 4 23.20 -25.02 -1.78
CA MET A 4 22.67 -24.28 -2.95
C MET A 4 21.50 -25.00 -3.60
N ILE A 5 21.55 -26.34 -3.71
CA ILE A 5 20.47 -27.13 -4.33
C ILE A 5 19.21 -27.07 -3.45
N SER A 6 19.37 -27.13 -2.13
CA SER A 6 18.26 -26.94 -1.17
C SER A 6 17.64 -25.54 -1.27
N LEU A 7 18.46 -24.49 -1.41
CA LEU A 7 18.00 -23.11 -1.55
C LEU A 7 17.21 -22.88 -2.85
N ILE A 8 17.70 -23.45 -3.97
CA ILE A 8 17.06 -23.38 -5.29
C ILE A 8 15.73 -24.13 -5.27
N HIS A 9 15.67 -25.31 -4.65
CA HIS A 9 14.44 -26.10 -4.56
C HIS A 9 13.39 -25.41 -3.66
N TYR A 10 13.82 -24.81 -2.56
CA TYR A 10 12.97 -24.01 -1.68
C TYR A 10 12.41 -22.77 -2.39
N HIS A 11 13.26 -22.01 -3.10
CA HIS A 11 12.82 -20.85 -3.89
C HIS A 11 11.87 -21.25 -5.03
N GLY A 12 12.16 -22.33 -5.76
CA GLY A 12 11.27 -22.83 -6.81
C GLY A 12 9.90 -23.27 -6.29
N SER A 13 9.86 -23.92 -5.12
CA SER A 13 8.60 -24.31 -4.46
C SER A 13 7.78 -23.10 -4.01
N MET A 14 8.43 -22.08 -3.44
CA MET A 14 7.77 -20.84 -3.01
C MET A 14 7.19 -20.05 -4.19
N VAL A 15 7.94 -19.90 -5.28
CA VAL A 15 7.45 -19.21 -6.49
C VAL A 15 6.20 -19.88 -7.05
N VAL A 16 6.17 -21.23 -7.10
CA VAL A 16 4.98 -21.97 -7.57
C VAL A 16 3.81 -21.82 -6.59
N LYS A 17 4.07 -21.90 -5.28
CA LYS A 17 3.07 -21.71 -4.22
C LYS A 17 2.42 -20.33 -4.32
N TYR A 18 3.22 -19.26 -4.32
CA TYR A 18 2.72 -17.89 -4.39
C TYR A 18 2.10 -17.56 -5.75
N GLY A 19 2.62 -18.10 -6.86
CA GLY A 19 2.00 -17.94 -8.17
C GLY A 19 0.59 -18.55 -8.25
N ARG A 20 0.35 -19.72 -7.63
CA ARG A 20 -0.99 -20.30 -7.53
C ARG A 20 -1.90 -19.51 -6.59
N PHE A 21 -1.36 -19.09 -5.45
CA PHE A 21 -2.07 -18.25 -4.49
C PHE A 21 -2.57 -16.94 -5.14
N ASN A 22 -1.67 -16.20 -5.79
CA ASN A 22 -2.01 -14.96 -6.51
C ASN A 22 -3.11 -15.19 -7.54
N LYS A 23 -3.00 -16.21 -8.39
CA LYS A 23 -4.01 -16.51 -9.41
C LYS A 23 -5.39 -16.77 -8.80
N LYS A 24 -5.46 -17.54 -7.71
CA LYS A 24 -6.72 -17.80 -7.00
C LYS A 24 -7.25 -16.52 -6.35
N PHE A 25 -6.40 -15.72 -5.72
CA PHE A 25 -6.79 -14.44 -5.11
C PHE A 25 -7.37 -13.49 -6.15
N ILE A 26 -6.69 -13.30 -7.29
CA ILE A 26 -7.11 -12.42 -8.38
C ILE A 26 -8.45 -12.88 -8.97
N ALA A 27 -8.70 -14.19 -9.06
CA ALA A 27 -9.99 -14.70 -9.51
C ALA A 27 -11.13 -14.35 -8.53
N ILE A 28 -10.89 -14.52 -7.22
CA ILE A 28 -11.85 -14.15 -6.16
C ILE A 28 -12.13 -12.65 -6.19
N GLU A 29 -11.08 -11.83 -6.28
CA GLU A 29 -11.19 -10.37 -6.36
C GLU A 29 -11.90 -9.94 -7.65
N GLY A 30 -11.59 -10.57 -8.79
CA GLY A 30 -12.22 -10.32 -10.07
C GLY A 30 -13.73 -10.51 -10.03
N PHE A 31 -14.18 -11.62 -9.44
CA PHE A 31 -15.60 -11.90 -9.23
C PHE A 31 -16.28 -10.83 -8.35
N TYR A 32 -15.69 -10.50 -7.20
CA TYR A 32 -16.24 -9.46 -6.32
C TYR A 32 -16.32 -8.08 -7.00
N ASN A 33 -15.31 -7.72 -7.79
CA ASN A 33 -15.28 -6.46 -8.54
C ASN A 33 -16.36 -6.40 -9.64
N GLU A 34 -16.69 -7.54 -10.26
CA GLU A 34 -17.77 -7.64 -11.23
C GLU A 34 -19.13 -7.46 -10.56
N GLU A 35 -19.39 -8.17 -9.46
CA GLU A 35 -20.62 -8.01 -8.66
C GLU A 35 -20.79 -6.56 -8.19
N THR A 36 -19.70 -5.93 -7.73
CA THR A 36 -19.72 -4.53 -7.30
C THR A 36 -20.01 -3.57 -8.46
N ARG A 37 -19.47 -3.82 -9.66
CA ARG A 37 -19.78 -3.02 -10.86
C ARG A 37 -21.25 -3.14 -11.25
N ASN A 38 -21.77 -4.38 -11.29
CA ASN A 38 -23.18 -4.66 -11.56
C ASN A 38 -24.09 -3.94 -10.55
N PHE A 39 -23.74 -3.98 -9.26
CA PHE A 39 -24.46 -3.25 -8.22
C PHE A 39 -24.47 -1.74 -8.45
N ILE A 40 -23.33 -1.12 -8.76
CA ILE A 40 -23.22 0.31 -9.02
C ILE A 40 -24.10 0.72 -10.21
N GLU A 41 -24.04 -0.01 -11.33
CA GLU A 41 -24.85 0.25 -12.51
C GLU A 41 -26.35 0.16 -12.19
N LEU A 42 -26.77 -0.86 -11.43
CA LEU A 42 -28.16 -1.02 -11.00
C LEU A 42 -28.63 0.09 -10.06
N VAL A 43 -27.75 0.63 -9.21
CA VAL A 43 -28.06 1.76 -8.32
C VAL A 43 -28.18 3.05 -9.12
N GLN A 44 -27.30 3.28 -10.10
CA GLN A 44 -27.33 4.47 -10.95
C GLN A 44 -28.62 4.55 -11.78
N HIS A 45 -29.10 3.42 -12.30
CA HIS A 45 -30.32 3.40 -13.13
C HIS A 45 -31.61 3.41 -12.32
N ASN A 46 -31.66 2.65 -11.22
CA ASN A 46 -32.93 2.30 -10.56
C ASN A 46 -32.98 2.72 -9.09
N GLY A 47 -32.00 3.49 -8.60
CA GLY A 47 -31.84 3.83 -7.20
C GLY A 47 -31.43 2.64 -6.31
N ILE A 48 -31.10 2.94 -5.06
CA ILE A 48 -30.78 1.92 -4.06
C ILE A 48 -32.06 1.37 -3.43
N THR A 49 -32.20 0.03 -3.44
CA THR A 49 -33.25 -0.67 -2.70
C THR A 49 -32.61 -1.56 -1.66
N TRP A 50 -33.37 -1.89 -0.61
CA TRP A 50 -32.88 -2.75 0.46
C TRP A 50 -32.39 -4.12 -0.06
N SER A 51 -33.16 -4.75 -0.95
CA SER A 51 -32.77 -6.01 -1.58
C SER A 51 -31.45 -5.95 -2.34
N LYS A 52 -31.15 -4.83 -3.03
CA LYS A 52 -29.87 -4.68 -3.72
C LYS A 52 -28.72 -4.53 -2.74
N TYR A 53 -28.94 -3.82 -1.63
CA TYR A 53 -27.95 -3.68 -0.58
C TYR A 53 -27.62 -5.05 0.04
N GLU A 54 -28.63 -5.86 0.36
CA GLU A 54 -28.44 -7.23 0.90
C GLU A 54 -27.66 -8.15 -0.06
N LEU A 55 -27.90 -8.02 -1.38
CA LEU A 55 -27.13 -8.75 -2.38
C LEU A 55 -25.65 -8.33 -2.38
N GLN A 56 -25.37 -7.03 -2.29
CA GLN A 56 -24.00 -6.52 -2.21
C GLN A 56 -23.31 -6.95 -0.91
N GLU A 57 -24.02 -6.95 0.22
CA GLU A 57 -23.51 -7.46 1.49
C GLU A 57 -23.17 -8.96 1.39
N THR A 58 -24.02 -9.75 0.72
CA THR A 58 -23.78 -11.18 0.47
C THR A 58 -22.53 -11.38 -0.38
N ALA A 59 -22.35 -10.60 -1.46
CA ALA A 59 -21.16 -10.66 -2.30
C ALA A 59 -19.88 -10.30 -1.52
N LEU A 60 -19.94 -9.26 -0.67
CA LEU A 60 -18.84 -8.87 0.20
C LEU A 60 -18.47 -9.96 1.22
N ASN A 61 -19.47 -10.57 1.86
CA ASN A 61 -19.25 -11.66 2.80
C ASN A 61 -18.62 -12.88 2.11
N GLN A 62 -19.11 -13.23 0.92
CA GLN A 62 -18.56 -14.32 0.12
C GLN A 62 -17.09 -14.06 -0.25
N TYR A 63 -16.75 -12.83 -0.64
CA TYR A 63 -15.36 -12.42 -0.87
C TYR A 63 -14.49 -12.71 0.36
N TYR A 64 -14.87 -12.23 1.55
CA TYR A 64 -14.08 -12.44 2.77
C TYR A 64 -13.96 -13.92 3.14
N TYR A 65 -15.01 -14.73 2.99
CA TYR A 65 -14.94 -16.16 3.27
C TYR A 65 -13.98 -16.89 2.33
N LEU A 66 -14.02 -16.58 1.04
CA LEU A 66 -13.13 -17.17 0.03
C LEU A 66 -11.67 -16.77 0.27
N VAL A 67 -11.40 -15.48 0.54
CA VAL A 67 -10.05 -14.99 0.85
C VAL A 67 -9.52 -15.63 2.14
N ARG A 68 -10.33 -15.71 3.20
CA ARG A 68 -9.93 -16.36 4.45
C ARG A 68 -9.59 -17.84 4.23
N SER A 69 -10.41 -18.56 3.46
CA SER A 69 -10.16 -19.96 3.13
C SER A 69 -8.86 -20.12 2.34
N LEU A 70 -8.59 -19.20 1.41
CA LEU A 70 -7.35 -19.18 0.63
C LEU A 70 -6.12 -18.92 1.50
N ILE A 71 -6.20 -17.99 2.46
CA ILE A 71 -5.13 -17.73 3.43
C ILE A 71 -4.86 -18.98 4.26
N LEU A 72 -5.90 -19.69 4.73
CA LEU A 72 -5.73 -20.93 5.50
C LEU A 72 -5.15 -22.08 4.66
N GLU A 73 -5.52 -22.18 3.39
CA GLU A 73 -5.00 -23.23 2.47
C GLU A 73 -3.51 -23.02 2.18
N TYR A 74 -3.11 -21.77 1.95
CA TYR A 74 -1.75 -21.46 1.48
C TYR A 74 -0.82 -20.96 2.57
N ASP A 75 -1.30 -20.41 3.68
CA ASP A 75 -0.46 -19.76 4.70
C ASP A 75 0.62 -18.85 4.10
N PRO A 76 0.21 -17.73 3.46
CA PRO A 76 1.14 -16.88 2.73
C PRO A 76 1.97 -16.01 3.69
N ASP A 77 3.30 -16.06 3.55
CA ASP A 77 4.18 -15.06 4.14
C ASP A 77 4.03 -13.72 3.39
N LEU A 78 3.21 -12.84 3.94
CA LEU A 78 2.96 -11.52 3.35
C LEU A 78 4.20 -10.64 3.34
N MET A 79 5.12 -10.81 4.29
CA MET A 79 6.33 -9.99 4.30
C MET A 79 7.25 -10.37 3.15
N PHE A 80 7.40 -11.67 2.93
CA PHE A 80 8.11 -12.19 1.77
C PHE A 80 7.47 -11.70 0.46
N MET A 81 6.15 -11.78 0.34
CA MET A 81 5.43 -11.30 -0.85
C MET A 81 5.59 -9.79 -1.07
N LEU A 82 5.52 -8.98 -0.01
CA LEU A 82 5.72 -7.53 -0.06
C LEU A 82 7.15 -7.14 -0.49
N CYS A 83 8.15 -7.98 -0.17
CA CYS A 83 9.54 -7.78 -0.57
C CYS A 83 9.89 -8.44 -1.92
N SER A 84 8.93 -9.07 -2.59
CA SER A 84 9.16 -9.76 -3.86
C SER A 84 9.57 -8.77 -4.98
N PRO A 85 10.44 -9.17 -5.91
CA PRO A 85 10.70 -8.38 -7.12
C PRO A 85 9.47 -8.30 -8.04
N ASP A 86 8.53 -9.23 -7.92
CA ASP A 86 7.29 -9.25 -8.71
C ASP A 86 6.24 -8.29 -8.15
N SER A 87 5.81 -7.32 -8.97
CA SER A 87 4.75 -6.35 -8.66
C SER A 87 3.41 -7.01 -8.32
N GLU A 88 3.09 -8.15 -8.93
CA GLU A 88 1.86 -8.87 -8.63
C GLU A 88 1.85 -9.40 -7.18
N HIS A 89 2.94 -10.03 -6.74
CA HIS A 89 3.08 -10.49 -5.36
C HIS A 89 2.96 -9.33 -4.36
N ARG A 90 3.62 -8.21 -4.63
CA ARG A 90 3.54 -7.03 -3.76
C ARG A 90 2.13 -6.45 -3.69
N ARG A 91 1.46 -6.29 -4.83
CA ARG A 91 0.08 -5.78 -4.89
C ARG A 91 -0.92 -6.68 -4.18
N VAL A 92 -0.84 -8.00 -4.38
CA VAL A 92 -1.67 -8.97 -3.66
C VAL A 92 -1.43 -8.86 -2.15
N SER A 93 -0.17 -8.78 -1.71
CA SER A 93 0.15 -8.58 -0.29
C SER A 93 -0.47 -7.30 0.27
N LEU A 94 -0.35 -6.17 -0.43
CA LEU A 94 -0.93 -4.90 0.01
C LEU A 94 -2.46 -4.96 0.12
N LYS A 95 -3.14 -5.61 -0.85
CA LYS A 95 -4.59 -5.77 -0.83
C LYS A 95 -5.05 -6.60 0.37
N LEU A 96 -4.38 -7.71 0.65
CA LEU A 96 -4.67 -8.54 1.83
C LEU A 96 -4.46 -7.78 3.15
N ILE A 97 -3.40 -6.97 3.24
CA ILE A 97 -3.16 -6.11 4.41
C ILE A 97 -4.28 -5.08 4.56
N LYS A 98 -4.66 -4.42 3.46
CA LYS A 98 -5.74 -3.41 3.44
C LYS A 98 -7.05 -3.98 3.97
N ASP A 99 -7.41 -5.19 3.55
CA ASP A 99 -8.64 -5.88 3.94
C ASP A 99 -8.71 -6.21 5.43
N GLY A 100 -7.60 -6.14 6.16
CA GLY A 100 -7.61 -6.16 7.62
C GLY A 100 -7.74 -7.51 8.28
N LEU A 101 -7.52 -8.58 7.51
CA LEU A 101 -7.49 -9.92 8.05
C LEU A 101 -6.29 -10.14 8.99
N LEU A 102 -5.28 -9.28 8.92
CA LEU A 102 -4.06 -9.32 9.72
C LEU A 102 -3.69 -7.91 10.22
N ASP A 103 -3.17 -7.81 11.44
CA ASP A 103 -2.64 -6.56 12.01
C ASP A 103 -1.11 -6.60 12.12
N PHE A 104 -0.45 -5.63 11.49
CA PHE A 104 1.00 -5.48 11.49
C PHE A 104 1.45 -4.18 12.18
N SER A 105 0.54 -3.53 12.93
CA SER A 105 0.76 -2.26 13.64
C SER A 105 1.99 -2.23 14.53
N LEU A 106 2.43 -3.39 15.03
CA LEU A 106 3.58 -3.53 15.94
C LEU A 106 4.90 -3.85 15.24
N SER A 107 4.91 -4.15 13.94
CA SER A 107 6.12 -4.53 13.21
C SER A 107 6.77 -3.33 12.52
N ASP A 108 7.89 -2.88 13.09
CA ASP A 108 8.71 -1.78 12.54
C ASP A 108 9.16 -2.09 11.11
N LEU A 109 9.57 -3.33 10.85
CA LEU A 109 10.00 -3.77 9.53
C LEU A 109 8.86 -3.67 8.50
N PHE A 110 7.64 -4.07 8.87
CA PHE A 110 6.48 -3.92 7.98
C PHE A 110 6.17 -2.46 7.70
N ILE A 111 6.18 -1.62 8.74
CA ILE A 111 5.93 -0.19 8.63
C ILE A 111 6.98 0.46 7.73
N GLU A 112 8.25 0.10 7.89
CA GLU A 112 9.35 0.54 7.04
C GLU A 112 9.10 0.17 5.57
N LYS A 113 8.71 -1.08 5.29
CA LYS A 113 8.37 -1.49 3.93
C LYS A 113 7.17 -0.75 3.38
N LEU A 114 6.14 -0.52 4.18
CA LEU A 114 4.96 0.23 3.77
C LEU A 114 5.31 1.68 3.39
N ILE A 115 6.13 2.35 4.20
CA ILE A 115 6.62 3.71 3.92
C ILE A 115 7.46 3.71 2.64
N ASN A 116 8.41 2.78 2.51
CA ASN A 116 9.23 2.66 1.31
C ASN A 116 8.39 2.43 0.04
N THR A 117 7.38 1.56 0.11
CA THR A 117 6.45 1.31 -1.00
C THR A 117 5.58 2.54 -1.30
N SER A 118 5.20 3.32 -0.30
CA SER A 118 4.42 4.55 -0.48
C SER A 118 5.18 5.68 -1.18
N ILE A 119 6.50 5.54 -1.29
CA ILE A 119 7.39 6.50 -1.95
C ILE A 119 7.91 5.94 -3.28
N ASN A 120 8.44 4.71 -3.29
CA ASN A 120 9.12 4.11 -4.45
C ASN A 120 8.29 3.10 -5.25
N GLY A 121 7.10 2.73 -4.78
CA GLY A 121 6.25 1.76 -5.47
C GLY A 121 5.79 2.27 -6.83
N ASN A 122 5.15 1.42 -7.63
CA ASN A 122 4.35 1.94 -8.75
C ASN A 122 3.10 2.68 -8.25
N ASP A 123 2.38 3.38 -9.13
CA ASP A 123 1.23 4.22 -8.74
C ASP A 123 0.15 3.47 -7.93
N GLU A 124 -0.14 2.21 -8.28
CA GLU A 124 -1.09 1.40 -7.53
C GLU A 124 -0.56 1.01 -6.15
N GLU A 125 0.71 0.60 -6.06
CA GLU A 125 1.38 0.26 -4.81
C GLU A 125 1.47 1.48 -3.87
N LYS A 126 1.82 2.66 -4.41
CA LYS A 126 1.82 3.93 -3.66
C LYS A 126 0.44 4.24 -3.09
N LYS A 127 -0.59 4.16 -3.94
CA LYS A 127 -1.98 4.42 -3.51
C LYS A 127 -2.44 3.42 -2.44
N LEU A 128 -2.16 2.13 -2.61
CA LEU A 128 -2.54 1.10 -1.65
C LEU A 128 -1.81 1.28 -0.30
N SER A 129 -0.49 1.46 -0.32
CA SER A 129 0.30 1.64 0.90
C SER A 129 -0.10 2.90 1.67
N ARG A 130 -0.28 4.04 0.99
CA ARG A 130 -0.81 5.28 1.60
C ARG A 130 -2.19 5.05 2.22
N ASN A 131 -3.10 4.37 1.52
CA ASN A 131 -4.42 4.05 2.07
C ASN A 131 -4.36 3.18 3.33
N ILE A 132 -3.48 2.18 3.37
CA ILE A 132 -3.29 1.34 4.56
C ILE A 132 -2.78 2.21 5.73
N ILE A 133 -1.75 3.03 5.48
CA ILE A 133 -1.17 3.93 6.48
C ILE A 133 -2.23 4.85 7.10
N ILE A 134 -3.06 5.49 6.26
CA ILE A 134 -4.11 6.42 6.70
C ILE A 134 -5.20 5.67 7.48
N SER A 135 -5.79 4.65 6.85
CA SER A 135 -6.99 3.98 7.39
C SER A 135 -6.74 3.30 8.71
N ARG A 136 -5.49 2.92 8.98
CA ARG A 136 -5.08 2.22 10.20
C ARG A 136 -4.50 3.11 11.28
N GLY A 137 -4.07 4.33 10.94
CA GLY A 137 -3.43 5.23 11.89
C GLY A 137 -2.12 4.69 12.50
N TRP A 138 -1.48 3.69 11.86
CA TRP A 138 -0.31 3.00 12.43
C TRP A 138 0.90 3.90 12.69
N LEU A 139 0.97 5.08 12.05
CA LEU A 139 2.10 6.00 12.18
C LEU A 139 1.91 7.10 13.23
N LEU A 140 0.73 7.23 13.83
CA LEU A 140 0.39 8.35 14.71
C LEU A 140 1.36 8.52 15.90
N THR A 141 1.93 7.42 16.40
CA THR A 141 2.86 7.41 17.54
C THR A 141 4.31 7.09 17.15
N ARG A 142 4.63 7.04 15.85
CA ARG A 142 5.90 6.52 15.32
C ARG A 142 6.74 7.57 14.59
N ASN A 143 6.67 8.83 15.02
CA ASN A 143 7.34 9.96 14.36
C ASN A 143 8.86 9.76 14.20
N GLU A 144 9.53 9.15 15.17
CA GLU A 144 10.97 8.87 15.11
C GLU A 144 11.30 7.86 14.01
N LEU A 145 10.56 6.75 13.95
CA LEU A 145 10.71 5.73 12.90
C LEU A 145 10.50 6.35 11.51
N VAL A 146 9.44 7.14 11.34
CA VAL A 146 9.16 7.83 10.07
C VAL A 146 10.32 8.79 9.73
N GLY A 147 10.78 9.58 10.69
CA GLY A 147 11.90 10.51 10.50
C GLY A 147 13.18 9.82 10.05
N ASN A 148 13.52 8.68 10.65
CA ASN A 148 14.70 7.89 10.29
C ASN A 148 14.61 7.38 8.84
N ILE A 149 13.45 6.83 8.46
CA ILE A 149 13.23 6.31 7.10
C ILE A 149 13.30 7.43 6.06
N ILE A 150 12.65 8.57 6.31
CA ILE A 150 12.68 9.72 5.42
C ILE A 150 14.10 10.32 5.32
N SER A 151 14.87 10.33 6.41
CA SER A 151 16.26 10.76 6.37
C SER A 151 17.10 9.90 5.43
N ASP A 152 16.86 8.59 5.35
CA ASP A 152 17.56 7.71 4.40
C ASP A 152 17.22 8.01 2.94
N PHE A 153 16.04 8.53 2.66
CA PHE A 153 15.70 9.03 1.34
C PHE A 153 16.46 10.31 0.98
N TYR A 154 16.60 11.25 1.91
CA TYR A 154 17.35 12.49 1.67
C TYR A 154 18.87 12.28 1.52
N LYS A 155 19.40 11.14 1.94
CA LYS A 155 20.80 10.76 1.67
C LYS A 155 21.05 10.40 0.19
N LYS A 156 19.99 10.18 -0.59
CA LYS A 156 20.05 9.95 -2.02
C LYS A 156 19.89 11.28 -2.77
N ASP A 157 20.29 11.31 -4.05
CA ASP A 157 19.99 12.46 -4.89
C ASP A 157 18.47 12.65 -5.00
N LEU A 158 18.00 13.79 -4.50
CA LEU A 158 16.59 14.09 -4.37
C LEU A 158 16.08 14.73 -5.67
N ASP A 159 15.61 13.89 -6.60
CA ASP A 159 14.94 14.36 -7.81
C ASP A 159 13.51 14.87 -7.52
N TYR A 160 12.90 15.48 -8.53
CA TYR A 160 11.54 16.03 -8.47
C TYR A 160 10.50 15.00 -8.00
N TYR A 161 10.55 13.77 -8.54
CA TYR A 161 9.55 12.75 -8.25
C TYR A 161 9.69 12.23 -6.82
N LEU A 162 10.92 11.98 -6.38
CA LEU A 162 11.20 11.54 -5.03
C LEU A 162 10.83 12.62 -4.02
N TYR A 163 11.13 13.89 -4.31
CA TYR A 163 10.68 15.02 -3.50
C TYR A 163 9.15 15.02 -3.39
N LYS A 164 8.46 14.96 -4.53
CA LYS A 164 6.99 14.93 -4.58
C LYS A 164 6.39 13.80 -3.76
N ASP A 165 6.88 12.57 -3.92
CA ASP A 165 6.35 11.40 -3.24
C ASP A 165 6.56 11.44 -1.71
N ILE A 166 7.69 11.99 -1.25
CA ILE A 166 7.93 12.22 0.18
C ILE A 166 6.96 13.28 0.72
N GLY A 167 6.81 14.40 0.01
CA GLY A 167 5.89 15.48 0.41
C GLY A 167 4.44 15.00 0.50
N GLU A 168 3.98 14.25 -0.50
CA GLU A 168 2.65 13.64 -0.51
C GLU A 168 2.44 12.70 0.68
N LEU A 169 3.40 11.82 0.98
CA LEU A 169 3.31 10.95 2.15
C LEU A 169 3.21 11.77 3.44
N LEU A 170 4.11 12.73 3.64
CA LEU A 170 4.18 13.54 4.88
C LEU A 170 2.89 14.34 5.11
N TYR A 171 2.32 14.88 4.04
CA TYR A 171 1.02 15.54 4.04
C TYR A 171 -0.10 14.58 4.43
N VAL A 172 -0.16 13.42 3.78
CA VAL A 172 -1.17 12.38 4.01
C VAL A 172 -1.18 11.88 5.46
N ILE A 173 -0.02 11.69 6.07
CA ILE A 173 0.11 11.21 7.45
C ILE A 173 -0.03 12.34 8.49
N LYS A 174 -0.26 13.58 8.04
CA LYS A 174 -0.38 14.79 8.88
C LYS A 174 0.82 15.01 9.80
N ASN A 175 2.03 14.68 9.35
CA ASN A 175 3.25 14.93 10.11
C ASN A 175 3.82 16.32 9.79
N ASN A 176 3.21 17.34 10.38
CA ASN A 176 3.55 18.74 10.09
C ASN A 176 5.01 19.10 10.39
N ALA A 177 5.63 18.46 11.39
CA ALA A 177 7.02 18.71 11.73
C ALA A 177 7.96 18.27 10.61
N LEU A 178 7.81 17.03 10.13
CA LEU A 178 8.60 16.50 9.02
C LEU A 178 8.24 17.20 7.69
N LEU A 179 6.96 17.50 7.45
CA LEU A 179 6.53 18.22 6.25
C LEU A 179 7.15 19.63 6.18
N ASN A 180 7.18 20.36 7.29
CA ASN A 180 7.86 21.66 7.35
C ASN A 180 9.36 21.56 7.10
N ALA A 181 10.02 20.51 7.61
CA ALA A 181 11.43 20.26 7.32
C ALA A 181 11.65 19.95 5.83
N HIS A 182 10.77 19.15 5.24
CA HIS A 182 10.79 18.81 3.82
C HIS A 182 10.61 20.03 2.90
N ILE A 183 9.65 20.91 3.21
CA ILE A 183 9.43 22.16 2.48
C ILE A 183 10.68 23.05 2.53
N LYS A 184 11.29 23.21 3.72
CA LYS A 184 12.52 24.01 3.86
C LYS A 184 13.68 23.46 3.04
N LEU A 185 13.76 22.14 2.84
CA LEU A 185 14.72 21.53 1.94
C LEU A 185 14.42 21.90 0.49
N GLY A 186 13.16 21.78 0.05
CA GLY A 186 12.75 22.11 -1.32
C GLY A 186 12.97 23.58 -1.69
N MET A 187 12.69 24.51 -0.77
CA MET A 187 12.93 25.95 -0.97
C MET A 187 14.40 26.32 -1.20
N ARG A 188 15.34 25.46 -0.79
CA ARG A 188 16.78 25.65 -0.97
C ARG A 188 17.32 24.91 -2.20
N SER A 189 16.46 24.21 -2.93
CA SER A 189 16.86 23.47 -4.13
C SER A 189 17.30 24.42 -5.25
N GLN A 190 18.21 23.95 -6.10
CA GLN A 190 18.54 24.61 -7.36
C GLN A 190 17.55 24.26 -8.48
N ASP A 191 16.76 23.21 -8.28
CA ASP A 191 15.69 22.79 -9.19
C ASP A 191 14.45 23.65 -8.97
N LYS A 192 14.03 24.38 -10.01
CA LYS A 192 12.88 25.29 -9.96
C LYS A 192 11.56 24.54 -9.76
N ASP A 193 11.44 23.33 -10.29
CA ASP A 193 10.20 22.54 -10.20
C ASP A 193 10.01 22.05 -8.74
N ILE A 194 11.11 21.71 -8.06
CA ILE A 194 11.10 21.40 -6.62
C ILE A 194 10.74 22.65 -5.79
N VAL A 195 11.28 23.82 -6.15
CA VAL A 195 10.96 25.08 -5.44
C VAL A 195 9.48 25.45 -5.61
N GLU A 196 8.91 25.30 -6.80
CA GLU A 196 7.48 25.52 -7.06
C GLU A 196 6.62 24.60 -6.19
N LEU A 197 6.91 23.29 -6.22
CA LEU A 197 6.19 22.31 -5.41
C LEU A 197 6.33 22.55 -3.90
N ALA A 198 7.49 23.03 -3.43
CA ALA A 198 7.66 23.44 -2.04
C ALA A 198 6.74 24.60 -1.65
N ASN A 199 6.56 25.58 -2.54
CA ASN A 199 5.63 26.70 -2.33
C ASN A 199 4.18 26.22 -2.26
N GLU A 200 3.75 25.33 -3.17
CA GLU A 200 2.41 24.75 -3.14
C GLU A 200 2.13 24.01 -1.82
N LEU A 201 3.07 23.17 -1.37
CA LEU A 201 2.97 22.46 -0.09
C LEU A 201 2.90 23.44 1.10
N GLN A 202 3.68 24.53 1.06
CA GLN A 202 3.66 25.56 2.10
C GLN A 202 2.31 26.28 2.18
N MET A 203 1.71 26.60 1.03
CA MET A 203 0.37 27.22 0.96
C MET A 203 -0.70 26.29 1.53
N ASN A 204 -0.66 25.01 1.16
CA ASN A 204 -1.60 24.00 1.67
C ASN A 204 -1.48 23.78 3.17
N LEU A 205 -0.29 23.97 3.75
CA LEU A 205 -0.06 23.85 5.19
C LEU A 205 -0.55 25.06 6.00
N VAL A 206 -0.57 26.25 5.41
CA VAL A 206 -1.00 27.51 6.06
C VAL A 206 -2.50 27.77 5.87
N GLY A 207 -3.10 27.26 4.81
CA GLY A 207 -4.52 27.42 4.50
C GLY A 207 -5.46 26.34 5.08
N GLY A 208 -4.94 25.41 5.88
CA GLY A 208 -5.69 24.29 6.49
C GLY A 208 -6.02 24.48 7.96
#